data_AF-H1KX41-F1
#
_entry.id   AF-H1KX41-F1
#
_cell.length_a   1.000
_cell.length_b   1.000
_cell.length_c   1.000
_cell.angle_alpha   90.00
_cell.angle_beta   90.00
_cell.angle_gamma   90.00
#
_symmetry.space_group_name_H-M   'P 1'
#
loop_
_entity.id
_entity.type
_entity.pdbx_description
1 polymer ?
#
loop_
_entity_poly.entity_id
_entity_poly.type
_entity_poly.pdbx_seq_one_letter_code
_entity_poly.pdbx_strand_id
1 'polypeptide(L)'
;MKNYRCVEMEVHPEEILEYMHRDIEEGDYIEVYFGRVHVEGTVILASEGFFRVDTNNDLFGTLEFEASSIIDDLIELVHIKEDYKEKIILRVK
;
A
#
# COMPACT_ATOMS: atom_id res chain seq x y z
N MET A 1 20.28 -8.38 -1.42
CA MET A 1 19.32 -7.89 -0.42
C MET A 1 19.40 -6.37 -0.41
N LYS A 2 18.31 -5.68 -0.75
CA LYS A 2 18.22 -4.23 -0.55
C LYS A 2 18.08 -3.98 0.96
N ASN A 3 18.90 -3.10 1.54
CA ASN A 3 18.88 -2.82 2.98
C ASN A 3 17.94 -1.64 3.23
N TYR A 4 16.77 -1.93 3.79
CA TYR A 4 15.80 -0.92 4.21
C TYR A 4 15.97 -0.60 5.68
N ARG A 5 15.75 0.65 6.06
CA ARG A 5 15.29 0.93 7.42
C ARG A 5 13.84 0.45 7.53
N CYS A 6 13.54 -0.46 8.46
CA CYS A 6 12.18 -0.93 8.70
C CYS A 6 11.55 -0.15 9.84
N VAL A 7 10.33 0.35 9.64
CA VAL A 7 9.50 0.99 10.67
C VAL A 7 8.18 0.24 10.70
N GLU A 8 7.81 -0.27 11.87
CA GLU A 8 6.57 -1.02 12.07
C GLU A 8 5.75 -0.36 13.17
N MET A 9 4.44 -0.22 12.95
CA MET A 9 3.52 0.37 13.93
C MET A 9 2.11 -0.21 13.81
N GLU A 10 1.40 -0.25 14.94
CA GLU A 10 -0.04 -0.51 15.01
C GLU A 10 -0.78 0.82 15.09
N VAL A 11 -1.78 1.02 14.24
CA VAL A 11 -2.51 2.27 14.07
C VAL A 11 -4.00 2.01 13.83
N HIS A 12 -4.83 3.04 13.97
CA HIS A 12 -6.23 2.95 13.56
C HIS A 12 -6.36 2.92 12.03
N PRO A 13 -7.38 2.24 11.46
CA PRO A 13 -7.60 2.21 10.02
C PRO A 13 -7.61 3.59 9.39
N GLU A 14 -8.28 4.56 10.02
CA GLU A 14 -8.37 5.94 9.53
C GLU A 14 -7.00 6.61 9.37
N GLU A 15 -6.04 6.31 10.25
CA GLU A 15 -4.67 6.79 10.14
C GLU A 15 -3.94 6.17 8.94
N ILE A 16 -4.25 4.91 8.60
CA ILE A 16 -3.74 4.27 7.38
C ILE A 16 -4.35 4.93 6.14
N LEU A 17 -5.66 5.21 6.14
CA LEU A 17 -6.31 5.92 5.04
C LEU A 17 -5.65 7.28 4.79
N GLU A 18 -5.48 8.09 5.84
CA GLU A 18 -4.78 9.38 5.76
C GLU A 18 -3.36 9.24 5.24
N TYR A 19 -2.63 8.21 5.70
CA TYR A 19 -1.28 7.89 5.23
C TYR A 19 -1.27 7.56 3.74
N MET A 20 -2.18 6.70 3.27
CA MET A 20 -2.27 6.33 1.86
C MET A 20 -2.48 7.57 0.98
N HIS A 21 -3.35 8.49 1.39
CA HIS A 21 -3.62 9.71 0.63
C HIS A 21 -2.44 10.69 0.57
N ARG A 22 -1.63 10.75 1.63
CA ARG A 22 -0.60 11.78 1.77
C ARG A 22 0.79 11.30 1.34
N ASP A 23 1.10 10.04 1.60
CA ASP A 23 2.48 9.55 1.63
C ASP A 23 2.81 8.56 0.50
N ILE A 24 1.81 7.97 -0.16
CA ILE A 24 2.00 7.02 -1.28
C ILE A 24 1.88 7.76 -2.61
N GLU A 25 2.90 7.63 -3.45
CA GLU A 25 3.00 8.28 -4.75
C GLU A 25 3.18 7.25 -5.89
N GLU A 26 3.06 7.71 -7.14
CA GLU A 26 3.39 6.89 -8.30
C GLU A 26 4.87 6.47 -8.28
N GLY A 27 5.16 5.21 -8.57
CA GLY A 27 6.50 4.61 -8.51
C GLY A 27 6.80 3.88 -7.19
N ASP A 28 6.04 4.16 -6.13
CA ASP A 28 6.18 3.46 -4.86
C ASP A 28 5.72 2.00 -4.96
N TYR A 29 6.27 1.15 -4.12
CA TYR A 29 5.85 -0.24 -4.00
C TYR A 29 4.98 -0.40 -2.75
N ILE A 30 3.84 -1.08 -2.91
CA ILE A 30 2.92 -1.34 -1.81
C ILE A 30 2.55 -2.82 -1.72
N GLU A 31 2.22 -3.26 -0.50
CA GLU A 31 1.46 -4.48 -0.25
C GLU A 31 0.26 -4.08 0.62
N VAL A 32 -0.95 -4.46 0.21
CA VAL A 32 -2.18 -4.13 0.93
C VAL A 32 -2.95 -5.41 1.19
N TYR A 33 -3.21 -5.68 2.47
CA TYR A 33 -3.97 -6.82 2.94
C TYR A 33 -5.31 -6.35 3.47
N PHE A 34 -6.41 -6.77 2.86
CA PHE A 34 -7.76 -6.47 3.31
C PHE A 34 -8.69 -7.66 3.08
N GLY A 35 -9.50 -8.00 4.08
CA GLY A 35 -10.38 -9.17 4.06
C GLY A 35 -9.63 -10.47 3.74
N ARG A 36 -9.78 -10.98 2.51
CA ARG A 36 -9.06 -12.16 1.99
C ARG A 36 -8.23 -11.87 0.73
N VAL A 37 -8.00 -10.59 0.46
CA VAL A 37 -7.29 -10.11 -0.71
C VAL A 37 -5.91 -9.62 -0.29
N HIS A 38 -4.93 -9.92 -1.12
CA HIS A 38 -3.59 -9.37 -1.04
C HIS A 38 -3.27 -8.73 -2.39
N VAL A 39 -2.95 -7.44 -2.36
CA VAL A 39 -2.51 -6.67 -3.52
C VAL A 39 -1.07 -6.27 -3.28
N GLU A 40 -0.15 -6.69 -4.14
CA GLU A 40 1.25 -6.23 -4.11
C GLU A 40 1.68 -5.72 -5.47
N GLY A 41 2.54 -4.70 -5.48
CA GLY A 41 3.11 -4.20 -6.73
C GLY A 41 3.52 -2.73 -6.69
N THR A 42 3.84 -2.21 -7.87
CA THR A 42 4.22 -0.81 -8.07
C THR A 42 2.99 0.04 -8.36
N VAL A 43 2.84 1.15 -7.64
CA VAL A 43 1.78 2.12 -7.88
C VAL A 43 2.07 2.83 -9.20
N ILE A 44 1.14 2.74 -10.14
CA ILE A 44 1.21 3.42 -11.45
C ILE A 44 0.18 4.55 -11.59
N LEU A 45 -0.72 4.68 -10.63
CA LEU A 45 -1.60 5.83 -10.46
C LEU A 45 -1.96 5.96 -8.97
N ALA A 46 -1.80 7.16 -8.40
CA ALA A 46 -2.31 7.52 -7.08
C ALA A 46 -3.01 8.88 -7.17
N SER A 47 -4.34 8.89 -7.04
CA SER A 47 -5.13 10.12 -7.19
C SER A 47 -6.36 10.07 -6.30
N GLU A 48 -6.49 11.04 -5.39
CA GLU A 48 -7.67 11.18 -4.50
C GLU A 48 -8.07 9.89 -3.75
N GLY A 49 -7.11 9.01 -3.44
CA GLY A 49 -7.36 7.71 -2.78
C GLY A 49 -7.68 6.55 -3.71
N PHE A 50 -7.74 6.79 -5.01
CA PHE A 50 -7.75 5.76 -6.03
C PHE A 50 -6.32 5.33 -6.35
N PHE A 51 -6.10 4.02 -6.32
CA PHE A 51 -4.82 3.40 -6.62
C PHE A 51 -4.96 2.44 -7.78
N ARG A 52 -4.05 2.55 -8.74
CA ARG A 52 -3.78 1.49 -9.72
C ARG A 52 -2.40 0.93 -9.45
N VAL A 53 -2.32 -0.37 -9.24
CA VAL A 53 -1.10 -1.10 -8.90
C VAL A 53 -0.78 -2.06 -10.04
N ASP A 54 0.40 -1.92 -10.62
CA ASP A 54 0.99 -2.94 -11.48
C ASP A 54 1.54 -4.07 -10.61
N THR A 55 0.88 -5.22 -10.66
CA THR A 55 1.23 -6.37 -9.83
C THR A 55 2.49 -7.10 -10.30
N ASN A 56 3.07 -6.69 -11.44
CA ASN A 56 4.17 -7.40 -12.11
C ASN A 56 3.89 -8.91 -12.30
N ASN A 57 2.61 -9.28 -12.30
CA ASN A 57 2.14 -10.64 -12.47
C ASN A 57 1.49 -10.76 -13.84
N ASP A 58 2.03 -11.64 -14.67
CA ASP A 58 1.59 -11.82 -16.07
C ASP A 58 0.09 -12.17 -16.22
N LEU A 59 -0.56 -12.69 -15.18
CA LEU A 59 -1.97 -13.09 -15.21
C LEU A 59 -2.92 -11.99 -14.72
N PHE A 60 -2.51 -11.25 -13.70
CA PHE A 60 -3.36 -10.24 -13.07
C PHE A 60 -3.16 -8.84 -13.66
N GLY A 61 -1.97 -8.56 -14.19
CA GLY A 61 -1.63 -7.26 -14.77
C GLY A 61 -1.78 -6.14 -13.73
N THR A 62 -2.76 -5.26 -13.94
CA THR A 62 -3.03 -4.12 -13.08
C THR A 62 -4.27 -4.34 -12.21
N LEU A 63 -4.19 -4.01 -10.94
CA LEU A 63 -5.32 -4.00 -10.01
C LEU A 63 -5.66 -2.56 -9.62
N GLU A 64 -6.95 -2.27 -9.51
CA GLU A 64 -7.45 -0.96 -9.08
C GLU A 64 -8.29 -1.08 -7.82
N PHE A 65 -8.14 -0.13 -6.91
CA PHE A 65 -8.98 -0.03 -5.72
C PHE A 65 -9.07 1.42 -5.22
N GLU A 66 -10.11 1.70 -4.44
CA GLU A 66 -10.26 2.95 -3.71
C GLU A 66 -10.00 2.66 -2.22
N ALA A 67 -9.09 3.40 -1.59
CA ALA A 67 -8.68 3.15 -0.21
C ALA A 67 -9.87 3.24 0.78
N SER A 68 -10.78 4.18 0.55
CA SER A 68 -12.02 4.35 1.35
C SER A 68 -12.94 3.12 1.28
N SER A 69 -12.92 2.38 0.17
CA SER A 69 -13.79 1.21 -0.05
C SER A 69 -13.25 -0.06 0.60
N ILE A 70 -11.97 -0.10 0.98
CA ILE A 70 -11.33 -1.27 1.60
C ILE A 70 -11.05 -1.07 3.10
N ILE A 71 -11.33 0.12 3.64
CA ILE A 71 -10.82 0.53 4.96
C ILE A 71 -11.39 -0.31 6.11
N ASP A 72 -12.66 -0.68 6.03
CA ASP A 72 -13.35 -1.48 7.06
C ASP A 72 -12.80 -2.91 7.17
N ASP A 73 -12.23 -3.41 6.07
CA ASP A 73 -11.64 -4.76 5.98
C ASP A 73 -10.10 -4.73 6.01
N LEU A 74 -9.48 -3.56 6.18
CA LEU A 74 -8.03 -3.39 6.11
C LEU A 74 -7.35 -4.11 7.29
N ILE A 75 -6.22 -4.77 6.99
CA ILE A 75 -5.44 -5.54 7.95
C ILE A 75 -4.04 -4.95 8.07
N GLU A 76 -3.36 -4.77 6.94
CA GLU A 76 -1.98 -4.29 6.89
C GLU A 76 -1.71 -3.52 5.58
N LEU A 77 -0.95 -2.44 5.69
CA LEU A 77 -0.33 -1.74 4.59
C LEU A 77 1.19 -1.80 4.75
N VAL A 78 1.86 -2.29 3.71
CA VAL A 78 3.30 -2.16 3.52
C VAL A 78 3.54 -1.10 2.46
N HIS A 79 4.44 -0.17 2.74
CA HIS A 79 4.86 0.85 1.80
C HIS A 79 6.39 0.92 1.73
N ILE A 80 6.94 0.85 0.53
CA ILE A 80 8.35 1.04 0.23
C ILE A 80 8.45 2.13 -0.83
N LYS A 81 9.06 3.26 -0.47
CA LYS A 81 9.26 4.37 -1.41
C LYS A 81 10.15 3.96 -2.59
N GLU A 82 9.98 4.60 -3.74
CA GLU A 82 10.77 4.34 -4.96
C GLU A 82 12.29 4.41 -4.72
N ASP A 83 12.75 5.22 -3.77
CA ASP A 83 14.18 5.34 -3.43
C ASP A 83 14.74 4.15 -2.64
N TYR A 84 13.86 3.21 -2.25
CA TYR A 84 14.14 1.98 -1.52
C TYR A 84 14.94 2.18 -0.21
N LYS A 85 14.84 3.34 0.45
CA LYS A 85 15.55 3.59 1.72
C LYS A 85 14.80 3.10 2.95
N GLU A 86 13.48 3.15 2.91
CA GLU A 86 12.61 2.85 4.05
C GLU A 86 11.49 1.88 3.66
N LYS A 87 11.19 0.96 4.56
CA LYS A 87 10.01 0.08 4.53
C LYS A 87 9.15 0.43 5.73
N ILE A 88 7.92 0.84 5.47
CA ILE A 88 6.92 1.19 6.48
C ILE A 88 5.87 0.09 6.49
N ILE A 89 5.55 -0.44 7.67
CA ILE A 89 4.49 -1.44 7.87
C ILE A 89 3.51 -0.87 8.88
N LEU A 90 2.28 -0.63 8.43
CA LEU A 90 1.17 -0.17 9.25
C LEU A 90 0.18 -1.32 9.43
N ARG A 91 -0.04 -1.75 10.68
CA ARG A 91 -1.02 -2.78 11.03
C ARG A 91 -2.23 -2.15 11.69
N VAL A 92 -3.41 -2.63 11.34
CA VAL A 92 -4.64 -2.22 12.05
C VAL A 92 -4.62 -2.77 13.47
N LYS A 93 -4.94 -1.90 14.43
CA LYS A 93 -5.03 -2.20 15.87
C LYS A 93 -6.30 -2.96 16.25
#